data_AF-A0A7W1C746-F1
#
_entry.id   AF-A0A7W1C746-F1
#
_cell.length_a   1.000
_cell.length_b   1.000
_cell.length_c   1.000
_cell.angle_alpha   90.00
_cell.angle_beta   90.00
_cell.angle_gamma   90.00
#
_symmetry.space_group_name_H-M   'P 1'
#
loop_
_entity.id
_entity.type
_entity.pdbx_description
1 polymer ?
#
loop_
_entity_poly.entity_id
_entity_poly.type
_entity_poly.pdbx_seq_one_letter_code
_entity_poly.pdbx_strand_id
1 'polypeptide(L)'
;FARYAFGTEPLVTINAFSMGAWAAGFNMSLGMMRHGIVKSTGPDLDKILSTLRRLGPGFRFLISGYPPFLKHLLDEGDATGFPWSDYRMHALVGGEGMTEELRDLLLTRFDSVFSGYGATDIEIGMAGESPVSIAVRRLARARPEIRAELFGDDPRLPMVFQYNPLIHFLEVNEDRELVCTVSRLDLLSPRVRYNVHDQGGIVDFATVQRVLARHGYDIARLGDESEVAGPRGPLPWARPIPLPFAWVHGRRDATVSVMGANIYPEDVEAVVYGDSQVAPRLHSFLLSVVDDETGTPRPEISLELTDLDGIDDEWRAARGESFKNGLAALNMDFRSSVGEFPTAMQPLVRTYPLGEGPFQFDRNRIKQRRIGRAATDPTQRGRS
;
A
#
# COMPACT_ATOMS: atom_id res chain seq x y z
N PHE A 1 -9.37 16.86 1.51
CA PHE A 1 -8.41 16.21 0.60
C PHE A 1 -8.97 16.02 -0.81
N ALA A 2 -10.09 15.29 -0.99
CA ALA A 2 -10.67 15.00 -2.31
C ALA A 2 -10.86 16.24 -3.23
N ARG A 3 -11.39 17.35 -2.70
CA ARG A 3 -11.51 18.61 -3.49
C ARG A 3 -10.18 19.16 -3.99
N TYR A 4 -9.13 19.01 -3.20
CA TYR A 4 -7.79 19.47 -3.57
C TYR A 4 -7.16 18.56 -4.63
N ALA A 5 -7.37 17.25 -4.52
CA ALA A 5 -6.82 16.25 -5.44
C ALA A 5 -7.58 16.16 -6.78
N PHE A 6 -8.91 16.31 -6.76
CA PHE A 6 -9.79 16.02 -7.91
C PHE A 6 -10.62 17.21 -8.39
N GLY A 7 -10.50 18.37 -7.72
CA GLY A 7 -11.29 19.57 -8.01
C GLY A 7 -12.68 19.56 -7.36
N THR A 8 -13.52 20.52 -7.77
CA THR A 8 -14.86 20.75 -7.17
C THR A 8 -16.01 20.30 -8.05
N GLU A 9 -15.76 19.90 -9.30
CA GLU A 9 -16.85 19.38 -10.14
C GLU A 9 -17.35 18.04 -9.57
N PRO A 10 -18.65 17.71 -9.77
CA PRO A 10 -19.23 16.51 -9.22
C PRO A 10 -18.53 15.23 -9.72
N LEU A 11 -18.30 14.29 -8.80
CA LEU A 11 -17.77 12.97 -9.10
C LEU A 11 -18.86 11.91 -8.92
N VAL A 12 -18.80 10.84 -9.73
CA VAL A 12 -19.43 9.56 -9.41
C VAL A 12 -18.37 8.66 -8.80
N THR A 13 -18.44 8.46 -7.50
CA THR A 13 -17.51 7.60 -6.77
C THR A 13 -17.98 6.16 -6.83
N ILE A 14 -17.13 5.28 -7.34
CA ILE A 14 -17.26 3.82 -7.20
C ILE A 14 -16.34 3.40 -6.06
N ASN A 15 -16.95 3.04 -4.92
CA ASN A 15 -16.19 2.58 -3.77
C ASN A 15 -16.01 1.07 -3.81
N ALA A 16 -14.77 0.67 -4.06
CA ALA A 16 -14.31 -0.71 -4.20
C ALA A 16 -13.46 -1.20 -3.01
N PHE A 17 -13.39 -0.46 -1.91
CA PHE A 17 -12.88 -1.02 -0.65
C PHE A 17 -13.80 -2.13 -0.13
N SER A 18 -13.25 -3.10 0.61
CA SER A 18 -14.07 -4.12 1.27
C SER A 18 -15.08 -3.46 2.21
N MET A 19 -16.34 -3.92 2.11
CA MET A 19 -17.50 -3.36 2.81
C MET A 19 -17.91 -4.19 4.04
N GLY A 20 -17.09 -5.19 4.41
CA GLY A 20 -17.36 -6.16 5.47
C GLY A 20 -17.22 -5.60 6.89
N ALA A 21 -16.64 -6.40 7.81
CA ALA A 21 -16.50 -6.04 9.24
C ALA A 21 -15.67 -4.76 9.50
N TRP A 22 -14.98 -4.24 8.47
CA TRP A 22 -14.13 -3.07 8.55
C TRP A 22 -14.87 -1.81 8.17
N ALA A 23 -14.72 -0.77 9.00
CA ALA A 23 -15.31 0.53 8.70
C ALA A 23 -14.63 1.26 7.53
N ALA A 24 -13.59 0.67 6.90
CA ALA A 24 -12.85 1.23 5.77
C ALA A 24 -13.79 1.64 4.61
N GLY A 25 -14.47 0.67 4.01
CA GLY A 25 -15.41 0.92 2.91
C GLY A 25 -16.56 1.83 3.33
N PHE A 26 -17.15 1.60 4.51
CA PHE A 26 -18.26 2.43 5.00
C PHE A 26 -17.89 3.91 5.18
N ASN A 27 -16.79 4.19 5.88
CA ASN A 27 -16.32 5.56 6.13
C ASN A 27 -15.87 6.24 4.83
N MET A 28 -15.29 5.49 3.88
CA MET A 28 -14.98 6.04 2.55
C MET A 28 -16.24 6.50 1.83
N SER A 29 -17.31 5.69 1.86
CA SER A 29 -18.60 6.09 1.31
C SER A 29 -19.15 7.35 1.99
N LEU A 30 -19.10 7.40 3.33
CA LEU A 30 -19.54 8.57 4.10
C LEU A 30 -18.76 9.84 3.75
N GLY A 31 -17.44 9.72 3.62
CA GLY A 31 -16.57 10.82 3.22
C GLY A 31 -16.89 11.33 1.81
N MET A 32 -17.16 10.43 0.88
CA MET A 32 -17.38 10.78 -0.53
C MET A 32 -18.80 11.27 -0.84
N MET A 33 -19.80 11.00 0.00
CA MET A 33 -21.16 11.54 -0.17
C MET A 33 -21.19 13.08 -0.23
N ARG A 34 -20.19 13.76 0.35
CA ARG A 34 -20.06 15.23 0.29
C ARG A 34 -19.52 15.76 -1.04
N HIS A 35 -19.14 14.87 -1.96
CA HIS A 35 -18.45 15.18 -3.22
C HIS A 35 -19.21 14.71 -4.47
N GLY A 36 -20.31 13.97 -4.31
CA GLY A 36 -21.17 13.57 -5.42
C GLY A 36 -21.91 12.27 -5.15
N ILE A 37 -22.24 11.56 -6.22
CA ILE A 37 -22.93 10.26 -6.14
C ILE A 37 -21.91 9.22 -5.69
N VAL A 38 -22.28 8.38 -4.74
CA VAL A 38 -21.44 7.25 -4.29
C VAL A 38 -22.17 5.95 -4.54
N LYS A 39 -21.52 5.02 -5.23
CA LYS A 39 -21.95 3.63 -5.34
C LYS A 39 -20.88 2.72 -4.73
N SER A 40 -21.23 2.11 -3.59
CA SER A 40 -20.35 1.15 -2.92
C SER A 40 -20.57 -0.22 -3.55
N THR A 41 -19.64 -0.66 -4.38
CA THR A 41 -19.67 -1.97 -5.04
C THR A 41 -18.97 -3.03 -4.22
N GLY A 42 -18.06 -2.62 -3.32
CA GLY A 42 -17.03 -3.51 -2.82
C GLY A 42 -16.05 -3.88 -3.93
N PRO A 43 -15.08 -4.76 -3.64
CA PRO A 43 -14.09 -5.20 -4.62
C PRO A 43 -14.67 -6.25 -5.59
N ASP A 44 -15.72 -5.89 -6.29
CA ASP A 44 -16.44 -6.75 -7.23
C ASP A 44 -16.27 -6.19 -8.65
N LEU A 45 -15.37 -6.82 -9.41
CA LEU A 45 -14.97 -6.38 -10.75
C LEU A 45 -16.17 -6.25 -11.69
N ASP A 46 -17.04 -7.25 -11.73
CA ASP A 46 -18.23 -7.28 -12.58
C ASP A 46 -19.19 -6.15 -12.24
N LYS A 47 -19.47 -5.93 -10.95
CA LYS A 47 -20.34 -4.83 -10.51
C LYS A 47 -19.74 -3.47 -10.86
N ILE A 48 -18.42 -3.30 -10.75
CA ILE A 48 -17.74 -2.05 -11.10
C ILE A 48 -17.87 -1.80 -12.61
N LEU A 49 -17.42 -2.72 -13.45
CA LEU A 49 -17.43 -2.58 -14.90
C LEU A 49 -18.86 -2.44 -15.45
N SER A 50 -19.81 -3.23 -14.94
CA SER A 50 -21.25 -3.11 -15.30
C SER A 50 -21.83 -1.75 -14.92
N THR A 51 -21.42 -1.20 -13.76
CA THR A 51 -21.84 0.15 -13.35
C THR A 51 -21.33 1.21 -14.30
N LEU A 52 -20.04 1.17 -14.65
CA LEU A 52 -19.44 2.14 -15.57
C LEU A 52 -20.11 2.08 -16.95
N ARG A 53 -20.38 0.87 -17.47
CA ARG A 53 -21.14 0.69 -18.72
C ARG A 53 -22.55 1.26 -18.62
N ARG A 54 -23.25 1.03 -17.50
CA ARG A 54 -24.64 1.47 -17.30
C ARG A 54 -24.78 2.99 -17.22
N LEU A 55 -23.82 3.67 -16.59
CA LEU A 55 -23.79 5.12 -16.44
C LEU A 55 -23.24 5.82 -17.70
N GLY A 56 -22.36 5.15 -18.43
CA GLY A 56 -21.72 5.68 -19.63
C GLY A 56 -20.62 6.72 -19.34
N PRO A 57 -19.93 7.19 -20.40
CA PRO A 57 -18.74 8.04 -20.29
C PRO A 57 -19.00 9.50 -19.90
N GLY A 58 -20.27 9.93 -19.81
CA GLY A 58 -20.64 11.32 -19.57
C GLY A 58 -20.33 11.87 -18.17
N PHE A 59 -19.78 11.05 -17.28
CA PHE A 59 -19.45 11.43 -15.90
C PHE A 59 -17.95 11.38 -15.65
N ARG A 60 -17.52 12.11 -14.61
CA ARG A 60 -16.19 11.95 -14.03
C ARG A 60 -16.27 10.92 -12.92
N PHE A 61 -15.51 9.83 -13.06
CA PHE A 61 -15.51 8.74 -12.10
C PHE A 61 -14.35 8.87 -11.12
N LEU A 62 -14.60 8.53 -9.85
CA LEU A 62 -13.56 8.30 -8.86
C LEU A 62 -13.66 6.85 -8.41
N ILE A 63 -12.65 6.02 -8.67
CA ILE A 63 -12.58 4.65 -8.19
C ILE A 63 -11.71 4.63 -6.94
N SER A 64 -12.27 4.22 -5.81
CA SER A 64 -11.52 4.10 -4.55
C SER A 64 -11.35 2.66 -4.14
N GLY A 65 -10.16 2.25 -3.73
CA GLY A 65 -9.87 0.87 -3.33
C GLY A 65 -8.40 0.63 -3.00
N TYR A 66 -8.01 -0.63 -2.86
CA TYR A 66 -6.61 -1.00 -2.63
C TYR A 66 -5.80 -0.82 -3.93
N PRO A 67 -4.55 -0.31 -3.86
CA PRO A 67 -3.71 -0.13 -5.05
C PRO A 67 -3.63 -1.36 -5.97
N PRO A 68 -3.35 -2.59 -5.48
CA PRO A 68 -3.27 -3.75 -6.36
C PRO A 68 -4.62 -4.16 -6.94
N PHE A 69 -5.72 -4.00 -6.18
CA PHE A 69 -7.06 -4.27 -6.67
C PHE A 69 -7.40 -3.37 -7.88
N LEU A 70 -6.97 -2.10 -7.87
CA LEU A 70 -7.20 -1.22 -9.02
C LEU A 70 -6.42 -1.67 -10.26
N LYS A 71 -5.22 -2.26 -10.11
CA LYS A 71 -4.51 -2.87 -11.25
C LYS A 71 -5.28 -4.08 -11.78
N HIS A 72 -5.76 -4.96 -10.90
CA HIS A 72 -6.60 -6.10 -11.28
C HIS A 72 -7.87 -5.65 -12.03
N LEU A 73 -8.50 -4.55 -11.59
CA LEU A 73 -9.62 -3.94 -12.31
C LEU A 73 -9.26 -3.48 -13.73
N LEU A 74 -8.08 -2.91 -13.92
CA LEU A 74 -7.61 -2.53 -15.25
C LEU A 74 -7.37 -3.76 -16.13
N ASP A 75 -6.73 -4.81 -15.61
CA ASP A 75 -6.48 -6.04 -16.36
C ASP A 75 -7.79 -6.70 -16.81
N GLU A 76 -8.77 -6.82 -15.92
CA GLU A 76 -10.07 -7.44 -16.22
C GLU A 76 -10.86 -6.61 -17.25
N GLY A 77 -10.81 -5.27 -17.13
CA GLY A 77 -11.43 -4.44 -18.15
C GLY A 77 -10.70 -4.52 -19.49
N ASP A 78 -9.37 -4.60 -19.53
CA ASP A 78 -8.61 -4.82 -20.77
C ASP A 78 -8.96 -6.19 -21.39
N ALA A 79 -9.02 -7.26 -20.58
CA ALA A 79 -9.41 -8.61 -21.02
C ALA A 79 -10.83 -8.67 -21.59
N THR A 80 -11.75 -7.88 -21.05
CA THR A 80 -13.15 -7.80 -21.51
C THR A 80 -13.40 -6.69 -22.53
N GLY A 81 -12.35 -6.03 -23.04
CA GLY A 81 -12.45 -4.99 -24.06
C GLY A 81 -13.20 -3.73 -23.60
N PHE A 82 -13.06 -3.35 -22.33
CA PHE A 82 -13.66 -2.13 -21.79
C PHE A 82 -13.04 -0.88 -22.44
N PRO A 83 -13.85 0.07 -22.95
CA PRO A 83 -13.35 1.22 -23.70
C PRO A 83 -12.86 2.33 -22.77
N TRP A 84 -11.76 2.10 -22.05
CA TRP A 84 -11.25 3.02 -21.04
C TRP A 84 -11.03 4.46 -21.53
N SER A 85 -10.61 4.64 -22.79
CA SER A 85 -10.36 5.94 -23.41
C SER A 85 -11.59 6.85 -23.47
N ASP A 86 -12.78 6.28 -23.41
CA ASP A 86 -14.03 7.04 -23.48
C ASP A 86 -14.38 7.65 -22.12
N TYR A 87 -13.79 7.13 -21.03
CA TYR A 87 -14.14 7.48 -19.65
C TYR A 87 -13.10 8.43 -19.03
N ARG A 88 -13.59 9.41 -18.27
CA ARG A 88 -12.74 10.23 -17.39
C ARG A 88 -12.73 9.62 -16.00
N MET A 89 -11.60 9.04 -15.61
CA MET A 89 -11.49 8.29 -14.36
C MET A 89 -10.35 8.82 -13.51
N HIS A 90 -10.59 8.89 -12.20
CA HIS A 90 -9.60 9.19 -11.18
C HIS A 90 -9.54 8.03 -10.19
N ALA A 91 -8.40 7.86 -9.52
CA ALA A 91 -8.20 6.84 -8.50
C ALA A 91 -7.83 7.47 -7.15
N LEU A 92 -8.47 6.98 -6.08
CA LEU A 92 -8.07 7.26 -4.70
C LEU A 92 -7.82 5.94 -3.97
N VAL A 93 -6.55 5.62 -3.76
CA VAL A 93 -6.14 4.36 -3.13
C VAL A 93 -5.81 4.53 -1.65
N GLY A 94 -5.72 3.43 -0.91
CA GLY A 94 -5.34 3.44 0.50
C GLY A 94 -5.35 2.03 1.12
N GLY A 95 -5.08 1.94 2.42
CA GLY A 95 -5.00 0.67 3.16
C GLY A 95 -3.69 -0.09 2.95
N GLU A 96 -2.97 0.18 1.87
CA GLU A 96 -1.66 -0.39 1.53
C GLU A 96 -0.76 0.68 0.92
N GLY A 97 0.56 0.45 0.97
CA GLY A 97 1.52 1.29 0.26
C GLY A 97 1.43 1.06 -1.25
N MET A 98 1.61 2.13 -2.03
CA MET A 98 1.64 2.08 -3.50
C MET A 98 3.01 2.49 -4.00
N THR A 99 3.64 1.69 -4.87
CA THR A 99 4.89 2.07 -5.54
C THR A 99 4.65 3.14 -6.62
N GLU A 100 5.67 3.91 -7.01
CA GLU A 100 5.51 4.87 -8.11
C GLU A 100 5.35 4.15 -9.46
N GLU A 101 5.90 2.95 -9.59
CA GLU A 101 5.74 2.08 -10.75
C GLU A 101 4.28 1.61 -10.90
N LEU A 102 3.65 1.19 -9.80
CA LEU A 102 2.21 0.87 -9.80
C LEU A 102 1.38 2.11 -10.12
N ARG A 103 1.73 3.29 -9.56
CA ARG A 103 1.06 4.54 -9.92
C ARG A 103 1.15 4.82 -11.41
N ASP A 104 2.33 4.67 -12.01
CA ASP A 104 2.55 4.90 -13.45
C ASP A 104 1.70 3.94 -14.29
N LEU A 105 1.59 2.68 -13.89
CA LEU A 105 0.70 1.71 -14.55
C LEU A 105 -0.77 2.12 -14.46
N LEU A 106 -1.25 2.52 -13.28
CA LEU A 106 -2.63 3.01 -13.11
C LEU A 106 -2.91 4.27 -13.95
N LEU A 107 -1.94 5.18 -14.05
CA LEU A 107 -2.05 6.40 -14.85
C LEU A 107 -2.19 6.16 -16.36
N THR A 108 -1.97 4.93 -16.85
CA THR A 108 -2.26 4.58 -18.24
C THR A 108 -3.75 4.55 -18.58
N ARG A 109 -4.63 4.48 -17.57
CA ARG A 109 -6.09 4.49 -17.72
C ARG A 109 -6.76 5.57 -16.88
N PHE A 110 -6.18 5.93 -15.73
CA PHE A 110 -6.67 7.01 -14.86
C PHE A 110 -6.02 8.36 -15.20
N ASP A 111 -6.80 9.43 -15.15
CA ASP A 111 -6.34 10.82 -15.32
C ASP A 111 -5.51 11.30 -14.12
N SER A 112 -5.82 10.80 -12.92
CA SER A 112 -5.02 11.04 -11.71
C SER A 112 -5.16 9.91 -10.71
N VAL A 113 -4.10 9.68 -9.92
CA VAL A 113 -4.03 8.63 -8.90
C VAL A 113 -3.39 9.23 -7.64
N PHE A 114 -4.11 9.18 -6.52
CA PHE A 114 -3.63 9.65 -5.21
C PHE A 114 -3.87 8.57 -4.15
N SER A 115 -3.01 8.52 -3.14
CA SER A 115 -3.17 7.66 -1.96
C SER A 115 -3.59 8.45 -0.73
N GLY A 116 -4.45 7.85 0.10
CA GLY A 116 -4.74 8.28 1.46
C GLY A 116 -3.97 7.47 2.49
N TYR A 117 -3.74 8.07 3.66
CA TYR A 117 -3.21 7.41 4.85
C TYR A 117 -4.19 7.58 6.00
N GLY A 118 -4.48 6.46 6.66
CA GLY A 118 -5.46 6.39 7.71
C GLY A 118 -5.51 5.00 8.33
N ALA A 119 -6.18 4.91 9.47
CA ALA A 119 -6.38 3.67 10.20
C ALA A 119 -7.83 3.63 10.67
N THR A 120 -8.49 2.48 10.50
CA THR A 120 -9.94 2.33 10.70
C THR A 120 -10.38 2.60 12.15
N ASP A 121 -9.48 2.38 13.10
CA ASP A 121 -9.61 2.64 14.54
C ASP A 121 -9.47 4.13 14.93
N ILE A 122 -8.91 4.96 14.04
CA ILE A 122 -8.76 6.41 14.19
C ILE A 122 -9.68 7.13 13.18
N GLU A 123 -9.22 7.22 11.94
CA GLU A 123 -9.90 7.83 10.79
C GLU A 123 -9.14 7.47 9.50
N ILE A 124 -9.84 7.35 8.37
CA ILE A 124 -9.26 6.96 7.07
C ILE A 124 -8.50 8.11 6.39
N GLY A 125 -8.76 9.35 6.80
CA GLY A 125 -8.23 10.56 6.16
C GLY A 125 -7.26 11.36 7.03
N MET A 126 -6.34 10.69 7.72
CA MET A 126 -5.33 11.38 8.56
C MET A 126 -4.35 12.20 7.71
N ALA A 127 -3.91 11.63 6.59
CA ALA A 127 -3.06 12.30 5.61
C ALA A 127 -3.42 11.85 4.19
N GLY A 128 -2.92 12.58 3.18
CA GLY A 128 -3.11 12.18 1.79
C GLY A 128 -2.03 12.73 0.88
N GLU A 129 -1.91 12.14 -0.30
CA GLU A 129 -0.94 12.56 -1.30
C GLU A 129 -1.38 13.80 -2.07
N SER A 130 -0.56 14.84 -2.04
CA SER A 130 -0.75 16.04 -2.84
C SER A 130 0.15 16.00 -4.08
N PRO A 131 -0.08 16.83 -5.10
CA PRO A 131 0.88 16.98 -6.19
C PRO A 131 2.30 17.23 -5.68
N VAL A 132 2.46 18.06 -4.64
CA VAL A 132 3.78 18.32 -4.05
C VAL A 132 4.35 17.11 -3.30
N SER A 133 3.54 16.32 -2.58
CA SER A 133 4.06 15.14 -1.89
C SER A 133 4.46 14.03 -2.87
N ILE A 134 3.69 13.84 -3.96
CA ILE A 134 4.05 12.93 -5.05
C ILE A 134 5.35 13.40 -5.72
N ALA A 135 5.48 14.70 -6.01
CA ALA A 135 6.68 15.25 -6.64
C ALA A 135 7.93 15.05 -5.76
N VAL A 136 7.83 15.35 -4.46
CA VAL A 136 8.92 15.11 -3.50
C VAL A 136 9.28 13.63 -3.45
N ARG A 137 8.29 12.74 -3.43
CA ARG A 137 8.51 11.29 -3.41
C ARG A 137 9.20 10.79 -4.69
N ARG A 138 8.76 11.23 -5.86
CA ARG A 138 9.37 10.89 -7.15
C ARG A 138 10.79 11.42 -7.27
N LEU A 139 11.02 12.65 -6.81
CA LEU A 139 12.37 13.20 -6.77
C LEU A 139 13.28 12.39 -5.84
N ALA A 140 12.81 11.99 -4.66
CA ALA A 140 13.56 11.12 -3.75
C ALA A 140 13.81 9.71 -4.32
N ARG A 141 12.99 9.23 -5.26
CA ARG A 141 13.28 8.03 -6.04
C ARG A 141 14.47 8.26 -6.97
N ALA A 142 14.47 9.38 -7.70
CA ALA A 142 15.51 9.74 -8.67
C ALA A 142 16.84 10.19 -8.03
N ARG A 143 16.77 10.77 -6.82
CA ARG A 143 17.87 11.41 -6.08
C ARG A 143 18.02 10.78 -4.69
N PRO A 144 18.78 9.66 -4.56
CA PRO A 144 18.99 8.98 -3.27
C PRO A 144 19.54 9.88 -2.15
N GLU A 145 20.33 10.90 -2.49
CA GLU A 145 20.86 11.90 -1.58
C GLU A 145 19.75 12.78 -0.98
N ILE A 146 18.77 13.21 -1.79
CA ILE A 146 17.59 13.94 -1.31
C ILE A 146 16.73 13.03 -0.43
N ARG A 147 16.58 11.77 -0.82
CA ARG A 147 15.86 10.76 0.00
C ARG A 147 16.48 10.62 1.38
N ALA A 148 17.80 10.44 1.45
CA ALA A 148 18.52 10.27 2.70
C ALA A 148 18.36 11.50 3.61
N GLU A 149 18.46 12.71 3.05
CA GLU A 149 18.30 13.94 3.83
C GLU A 149 16.87 14.19 4.33
N LEU A 150 15.85 13.74 3.59
CA LEU A 150 14.45 13.95 3.98
C LEU A 150 13.88 12.83 4.87
N PHE A 151 14.26 11.59 4.61
CA PHE A 151 13.60 10.41 5.20
C PHE A 151 14.57 9.49 5.98
N GLY A 152 15.88 9.71 5.84
CA GLY A 152 16.94 8.91 6.46
C GLY A 152 17.48 7.81 5.56
N ASP A 153 18.39 7.01 6.11
CA ASP A 153 19.24 6.08 5.34
C ASP A 153 18.56 4.77 4.89
N ASP A 154 17.26 4.59 5.16
CA ASP A 154 16.56 3.40 4.67
C ASP A 154 16.52 3.44 3.13
N PRO A 155 16.99 2.39 2.44
CA PRO A 155 17.00 2.37 0.97
C PRO A 155 15.58 2.25 0.38
N ARG A 156 14.57 1.82 1.16
CA ARG A 156 13.18 1.75 0.69
C ARG A 156 12.62 3.15 0.50
N LEU A 157 11.83 3.35 -0.55
CA LEU A 157 11.12 4.61 -0.76
C LEU A 157 9.83 4.61 0.08
N PRO A 158 9.69 5.48 1.10
CA PRO A 158 8.45 5.55 1.87
C PRO A 158 7.31 6.14 1.03
N MET A 159 6.07 5.91 1.46
CA MET A 159 4.96 6.77 1.07
C MET A 159 5.18 8.17 1.64
N VAL A 160 4.74 9.22 0.93
CA VAL A 160 4.90 10.62 1.39
C VAL A 160 3.57 11.35 1.23
N PHE A 161 3.04 11.84 2.34
CA PHE A 161 1.74 12.48 2.44
C PHE A 161 1.88 13.89 3.00
N GLN A 162 0.86 14.71 2.80
CA GLN A 162 0.62 15.92 3.61
C GLN A 162 -0.58 15.71 4.52
N TYR A 163 -0.54 16.31 5.71
CA TYR A 163 -1.63 16.25 6.68
C TYR A 163 -1.94 17.63 7.24
N ASN A 164 -3.16 17.79 7.79
CA ASN A 164 -3.56 19.03 8.45
C ASN A 164 -3.40 18.88 9.97
N PRO A 165 -2.40 19.53 10.59
CA PRO A 165 -2.15 19.41 12.03
C PRO A 165 -3.29 19.95 12.90
N LEU A 166 -4.20 20.76 12.33
CA LEU A 166 -5.40 21.24 13.04
C LEU A 166 -6.51 20.18 13.12
N ILE A 167 -6.46 19.15 12.27
CA ILE A 167 -7.44 18.04 12.25
C ILE A 167 -6.82 16.81 12.90
N HIS A 168 -5.56 16.50 12.56
CA HIS A 168 -4.80 15.37 13.05
C HIS A 168 -3.43 15.85 13.50
N PHE A 169 -3.22 15.96 14.81
CA PHE A 169 -1.90 16.20 15.36
C PHE A 169 -1.09 14.90 15.30
N LEU A 170 -0.03 14.89 14.50
CA LEU A 170 0.90 13.76 14.39
C LEU A 170 2.21 14.07 15.10
N GLU A 171 2.75 13.06 15.77
CA GLU A 171 4.08 13.06 16.37
C GLU A 171 4.77 11.71 16.11
N VAL A 172 6.07 11.64 16.39
CA VAL A 172 6.89 10.45 16.18
C VAL A 172 7.46 10.03 17.54
N ASN A 173 7.31 8.76 17.92
CA ASN A 173 7.87 8.25 19.17
C ASN A 173 9.36 7.86 19.02
N GLU A 174 9.97 7.40 20.11
CA GLU A 174 11.38 6.97 20.16
C GLU A 174 11.69 5.80 19.21
N ASP A 175 10.66 5.01 18.86
CA ASP A 175 10.74 3.86 17.98
C ASP A 175 10.54 4.20 16.49
N ARG A 176 10.42 5.48 16.15
CA ARG A 176 10.07 5.99 14.81
C ARG A 176 8.70 5.53 14.31
N GLU A 177 7.74 5.41 15.20
CA GLU A 177 6.35 5.12 14.86
C GLU A 177 5.51 6.40 14.89
N LEU A 178 4.54 6.49 13.97
CA LEU A 178 3.58 7.59 13.95
C LEU A 178 2.54 7.44 15.06
N VAL A 179 2.39 8.51 15.83
CA VAL A 179 1.39 8.65 16.88
C VAL A 179 0.45 9.78 16.50
N CYS A 180 -0.86 9.53 16.57
CA CYS A 180 -1.89 10.46 16.15
C CYS A 180 -2.75 10.89 17.34
N THR A 181 -3.11 12.17 17.38
CA THR A 181 -4.22 12.71 18.15
C THR A 181 -5.20 13.40 17.20
N VAL A 182 -6.47 13.04 17.28
CA VAL A 182 -7.52 13.70 16.49
C VAL A 182 -7.88 15.02 17.19
N SER A 183 -7.59 16.14 16.54
CA SER A 183 -7.68 17.49 17.12
C SER A 183 -8.98 18.24 16.77
N ARG A 184 -9.80 17.69 15.88
CA ARG A 184 -11.11 18.26 15.52
C ARG A 184 -12.14 18.04 16.63
N LEU A 185 -12.97 19.06 16.87
CA LEU A 185 -13.90 19.13 18.00
C LEU A 185 -15.26 18.45 17.75
N ASP A 186 -15.52 18.01 16.53
CA ASP A 186 -16.76 17.37 16.10
C ASP A 186 -16.73 15.83 16.25
N LEU A 187 -15.73 15.28 16.95
CA LEU A 187 -15.62 13.86 17.26
C LEU A 187 -15.70 13.62 18.77
N LEU A 188 -16.47 12.60 19.16
CA LEU A 188 -16.66 12.24 20.56
C LEU A 188 -15.40 11.64 21.21
N SER A 189 -14.59 10.90 20.43
CA SER A 189 -13.35 10.29 20.89
C SER A 189 -12.16 10.82 20.09
N PRO A 190 -11.31 11.68 20.66
CA PRO A 190 -10.19 12.31 19.95
C PRO A 190 -8.96 11.41 19.81
N ARG A 191 -9.02 10.13 20.24
CA ARG A 191 -7.92 9.15 20.15
C ARG A 191 -6.56 9.77 20.53
N VAL A 192 -6.43 10.22 21.77
CA VAL A 192 -5.24 10.96 22.24
C VAL A 192 -4.01 10.06 22.24
N ARG A 193 -2.94 10.50 21.57
CA ARG A 193 -1.66 9.79 21.42
C ARG A 193 -1.83 8.32 21.03
N TYR A 194 -2.75 8.06 20.10
CA TYR A 194 -2.96 6.72 19.58
C TYR A 194 -1.78 6.32 18.69
N ASN A 195 -1.13 5.21 19.01
CA ASN A 195 -0.02 4.68 18.22
C ASN A 195 -0.56 3.81 17.08
N VAL A 196 -0.21 4.16 15.84
CA VAL A 196 -0.63 3.39 14.65
C VAL A 196 0.30 2.20 14.40
N HIS A 197 1.49 2.20 15.01
CA HIS A 197 2.57 1.23 14.82
C HIS A 197 3.15 1.19 13.39
N ASP A 198 2.84 2.22 12.60
CA ASP A 198 3.44 2.45 11.29
C ASP A 198 4.76 3.21 11.45
N GLN A 199 5.84 2.60 10.94
CA GLN A 199 7.17 3.17 10.95
C GLN A 199 7.24 4.32 9.95
N GLY A 200 7.69 5.47 10.41
CA GLY A 200 7.63 6.69 9.65
C GLY A 200 8.34 7.87 10.28
N GLY A 201 7.98 9.05 9.79
CA GLY A 201 8.43 10.31 10.36
C GLY A 201 7.69 11.51 9.80
N ILE A 202 8.04 12.67 10.33
CA ILE A 202 7.43 13.95 9.97
C ILE A 202 8.56 14.89 9.56
N VAL A 203 8.35 15.63 8.47
CA VAL A 203 9.25 16.70 8.05
C VAL A 203 8.42 17.95 7.76
N ASP A 204 8.81 19.07 8.34
CA ASP A 204 8.10 20.32 8.12
C ASP A 204 8.30 20.83 6.68
N PHE A 205 7.33 21.62 6.20
CA PHE A 205 7.36 22.12 4.83
C PHE A 205 8.61 22.96 4.52
N ALA A 206 9.05 23.77 5.48
CA ALA A 206 10.20 24.66 5.31
C ALA A 206 11.52 23.88 5.20
N THR A 207 11.63 22.74 5.86
CA THR A 207 12.77 21.83 5.83
C THR A 207 12.84 21.14 4.48
N VAL A 208 11.72 20.63 3.98
CA VAL A 208 11.64 20.12 2.60
C VAL A 208 12.09 21.20 1.62
N GLN A 209 11.54 22.41 1.73
CA GLN A 209 11.93 23.52 0.86
C GLN A 209 13.43 23.84 0.92
N ARG A 210 14.04 23.88 2.11
CA ARG A 210 15.48 24.14 2.27
C ARG A 210 16.34 23.01 1.71
N VAL A 211 15.94 21.75 1.90
CA VAL A 211 16.66 20.59 1.35
C VAL A 211 16.60 20.64 -0.17
N LEU A 212 15.41 20.81 -0.75
CA LEU A 212 15.23 20.92 -2.20
C LEU A 212 16.04 22.08 -2.79
N ALA A 213 16.02 23.26 -2.16
CA ALA A 213 16.78 24.42 -2.62
C ALA A 213 18.30 24.19 -2.62
N ARG A 214 18.84 23.46 -1.63
CA ARG A 214 20.28 23.09 -1.61
C ARG A 214 20.68 22.19 -2.78
N HIS A 215 19.73 21.39 -3.26
CA HIS A 215 19.91 20.52 -4.43
C HIS A 215 19.47 21.17 -5.74
N GLY A 216 19.16 22.48 -5.74
CA GLY A 216 18.83 23.24 -6.95
C GLY A 216 17.36 23.20 -7.37
N TYR A 217 16.46 22.66 -6.56
CA TYR A 217 15.03 22.58 -6.86
C TYR A 217 14.21 23.66 -6.14
N ASP A 218 13.24 24.24 -6.83
CA ASP A 218 12.23 25.11 -6.22
C ASP A 218 10.93 24.33 -5.99
N ILE A 219 10.54 24.15 -4.72
CA ILE A 219 9.31 23.45 -4.35
C ILE A 219 8.06 24.10 -4.97
N ALA A 220 8.08 25.40 -5.30
CA ALA A 220 6.95 26.05 -5.94
C ALA A 220 6.75 25.64 -7.41
N ARG A 221 7.79 25.10 -8.05
CA ARG A 221 7.83 24.69 -9.47
C ARG A 221 8.16 23.21 -9.68
N LEU A 222 8.30 22.45 -8.60
CA LEU A 222 8.77 21.07 -8.64
C LEU A 222 7.96 20.18 -9.60
N GLY A 223 6.66 20.44 -9.80
CA GLY A 223 5.82 19.70 -10.73
C GLY A 223 6.22 19.80 -12.21
N ASP A 224 7.01 20.82 -12.58
CA ASP A 224 7.53 21.03 -13.94
C ASP A 224 8.82 20.23 -14.21
N GLU A 225 9.44 19.67 -13.16
CA GLU A 225 10.69 18.93 -13.28
C GLU A 225 10.49 17.59 -13.99
N SER A 226 11.33 17.31 -14.99
CA SER A 226 11.25 16.07 -15.77
C SER A 226 11.41 14.80 -14.91
N GLU A 227 12.16 14.89 -13.81
CA GLU A 227 12.42 13.78 -12.89
C GLU A 227 11.21 13.37 -12.05
N VAL A 228 10.22 14.26 -11.91
CA VAL A 228 8.99 13.98 -11.18
C VAL A 228 7.81 13.71 -12.11
N ALA A 229 7.98 13.87 -13.41
CA ALA A 229 6.95 13.61 -14.40
C ALA A 229 6.51 12.13 -14.39
N GLY A 230 5.26 11.90 -14.77
CA GLY A 230 4.71 10.55 -14.98
C GLY A 230 4.40 10.27 -16.45
N PRO A 231 3.78 9.12 -16.75
CA PRO A 231 3.41 8.76 -18.12
C PRO A 231 2.41 9.72 -18.75
N ARG A 232 1.70 10.53 -17.93
CA ARG A 232 0.79 11.59 -18.40
C ARG A 232 1.45 12.98 -18.48
N GLY A 233 2.77 13.06 -18.32
CA GLY A 233 3.54 14.31 -18.33
C GLY A 233 3.72 14.93 -16.94
N PRO A 234 3.88 16.27 -16.87
CA PRO A 234 4.01 17.01 -15.62
C PRO A 234 2.82 16.79 -14.68
N LEU A 235 3.06 16.86 -13.37
CA LEU A 235 2.00 16.72 -12.38
C LEU A 235 1.04 17.92 -12.45
N PRO A 236 -0.28 17.72 -12.20
CA PRO A 236 -1.22 18.83 -12.12
C PRO A 236 -0.82 19.74 -10.96
N TRP A 237 -0.33 20.95 -11.29
CA TRP A 237 0.34 21.79 -10.31
C TRP A 237 -0.49 23.01 -9.90
N ALA A 238 -0.56 23.23 -8.60
CA ALA A 238 -0.99 24.48 -7.99
C ALA A 238 0.02 24.83 -6.89
N ARG A 239 0.10 26.11 -6.51
CA ARG A 239 0.99 26.55 -5.45
C ARG A 239 0.81 25.66 -4.21
N PRO A 240 1.86 24.97 -3.72
CA PRO A 240 1.72 24.07 -2.59
C PRO A 240 1.21 24.79 -1.34
N ILE A 241 0.27 24.16 -0.64
CA ILE A 241 -0.13 24.59 0.70
C ILE A 241 1.00 24.16 1.65
N PRO A 242 1.50 25.05 2.55
CA PRO A 242 2.63 24.76 3.43
C PRO A 242 2.24 23.86 4.61
N LEU A 243 1.67 22.69 4.30
CA LEU A 243 1.35 21.64 5.27
C LEU A 243 2.59 20.77 5.52
N PRO A 244 2.79 20.29 6.76
CA PRO A 244 3.85 19.33 7.06
C PRO A 244 3.66 18.03 6.27
N PHE A 245 4.76 17.34 6.04
CA PHE A 245 4.76 16.03 5.41
C PHE A 245 4.87 14.94 6.48
N ALA A 246 4.14 13.85 6.25
CA ALA A 246 4.30 12.59 6.96
C ALA A 246 4.75 11.53 5.96
N TRP A 247 5.73 10.71 6.33
CA TRP A 247 6.24 9.64 5.48
C TRP A 247 6.18 8.29 6.22
N VAL A 248 5.88 7.21 5.49
CA VAL A 248 5.54 5.89 6.05
C VAL A 248 6.23 4.78 5.26
N HIS A 249 6.95 3.87 5.92
CA HIS A 249 7.53 2.67 5.32
C HIS A 249 6.62 1.43 5.41
N GLY A 250 5.70 1.41 6.37
CA GLY A 250 4.85 0.26 6.69
C GLY A 250 4.90 -0.08 8.18
N ARG A 251 4.28 -1.19 8.57
CA ARG A 251 4.18 -1.64 9.97
C ARG A 251 5.54 -2.08 10.53
N ARG A 252 5.83 -1.74 11.79
CA ARG A 252 7.07 -2.17 12.47
C ARG A 252 7.04 -3.66 12.86
N ASP A 253 5.86 -4.17 13.21
CA ASP A 253 5.63 -5.53 13.73
C ASP A 253 5.73 -6.62 12.67
N ALA A 254 6.14 -6.30 11.44
CA ALA A 254 6.22 -7.23 10.32
C ALA A 254 4.90 -7.74 9.74
N THR A 255 3.78 -7.14 10.12
CA THR A 255 2.50 -7.33 9.46
C THR A 255 2.59 -6.91 8.00
N VAL A 256 2.17 -7.80 7.10
CA VAL A 256 1.96 -7.46 5.69
C VAL A 256 0.47 -7.32 5.42
N SER A 257 0.11 -6.43 4.49
CA SER A 257 -1.27 -6.28 4.04
C SER A 257 -1.35 -6.77 2.59
N VAL A 258 -2.29 -7.67 2.32
CA VAL A 258 -2.58 -8.17 0.97
C VAL A 258 -4.07 -8.02 0.73
N MET A 259 -4.44 -7.20 -0.26
CA MET A 259 -5.83 -6.90 -0.61
C MET A 259 -6.66 -6.39 0.58
N GLY A 260 -6.01 -5.64 1.48
CA GLY A 260 -6.58 -5.08 2.70
C GLY A 260 -6.60 -5.99 3.92
N ALA A 261 -6.22 -7.26 3.81
CA ALA A 261 -6.09 -8.15 4.96
C ALA A 261 -4.70 -8.06 5.58
N ASN A 262 -4.65 -7.72 6.87
CA ASN A 262 -3.43 -7.76 7.66
C ASN A 262 -3.10 -9.21 8.04
N ILE A 263 -1.89 -9.65 7.69
CA ILE A 263 -1.33 -10.94 8.03
C ILE A 263 -0.23 -10.71 9.05
N TYR A 264 -0.50 -11.08 10.30
CA TYR A 264 0.40 -10.88 11.42
C TYR A 264 1.41 -12.04 11.48
N PRO A 265 2.69 -11.78 11.82
CA PRO A 265 3.66 -12.85 12.02
C PRO A 265 3.22 -13.88 13.07
N GLU A 266 2.47 -13.47 14.09
CA GLU A 266 1.95 -14.34 15.14
C GLU A 266 0.93 -15.34 14.60
N ASP A 267 0.10 -14.94 13.63
CA ASP A 267 -0.83 -15.85 12.95
C ASP A 267 -0.05 -16.89 12.14
N VAL A 268 1.00 -16.46 11.43
CA VAL A 268 1.89 -17.36 10.70
C VAL A 268 2.62 -18.30 11.67
N GLU A 269 3.13 -17.77 12.79
CA GLU A 269 3.82 -18.53 13.83
C GLU A 269 2.93 -19.63 14.41
N ALA A 270 1.67 -19.32 14.71
CA ALA A 270 0.69 -20.29 15.18
C ALA A 270 0.45 -21.42 14.16
N VAL A 271 0.37 -21.10 12.87
CA VAL A 271 0.20 -22.13 11.83
C VAL A 271 1.49 -22.95 11.64
N VAL A 272 2.66 -22.29 11.60
CA VAL A 272 3.96 -22.96 11.44
C VAL A 272 4.21 -23.96 12.56
N TYR A 273 4.05 -23.55 13.83
CA TYR A 273 4.30 -24.44 14.97
C TYR A 273 3.20 -25.48 15.18
N GLY A 274 2.02 -25.28 14.60
CA GLY A 274 0.97 -26.30 14.52
C GLY A 274 1.22 -27.36 13.43
N ASP A 275 2.12 -27.10 12.48
CA ASP A 275 2.40 -27.99 11.35
C ASP A 275 3.52 -28.99 11.68
N SER A 276 3.17 -30.27 11.80
CA SER A 276 4.11 -31.34 12.17
C SER A 276 5.20 -31.61 11.12
N GLN A 277 5.03 -31.13 9.89
CA GLN A 277 6.04 -31.26 8.83
C GLN A 277 7.01 -30.08 8.81
N VAL A 278 6.58 -28.91 9.28
CA VAL A 278 7.39 -27.68 9.26
C VAL A 278 8.11 -27.48 10.58
N ALA A 279 7.40 -27.55 11.71
CA ALA A 279 7.91 -27.19 13.03
C ALA A 279 9.23 -27.90 13.43
N PRO A 280 9.42 -29.22 13.19
CA PRO A 280 10.66 -29.91 13.58
C PRO A 280 11.90 -29.45 12.81
N ARG A 281 11.70 -28.87 11.61
CA ARG A 281 12.77 -28.46 10.69
C ARG A 281 12.95 -26.95 10.67
N LEU A 282 12.03 -26.19 11.26
CA LEU A 282 12.05 -24.74 11.23
C LEU A 282 13.16 -24.14 12.09
N HIS A 283 14.00 -23.30 11.47
CA HIS A 283 14.90 -22.39 12.18
C HIS A 283 14.32 -20.99 12.30
N SER A 284 13.75 -20.46 11.22
CA SER A 284 13.08 -19.16 11.18
C SER A 284 12.08 -19.08 10.04
N PHE A 285 11.30 -18.00 10.02
CA PHE A 285 10.43 -17.65 8.90
C PHE A 285 10.40 -16.14 8.70
N LEU A 286 10.11 -15.74 7.46
CA LEU A 286 9.91 -14.37 7.03
C LEU A 286 8.61 -14.28 6.22
N LEU A 287 7.89 -13.19 6.44
CA LEU A 287 6.70 -12.82 5.70
C LEU A 287 7.05 -11.70 4.72
N SER A 288 6.53 -11.77 3.51
CA SER A 288 6.66 -10.69 2.52
C SER A 288 5.46 -10.71 1.57
N VAL A 289 5.37 -9.71 0.71
CA VAL A 289 4.40 -9.68 -0.39
C VAL A 289 5.20 -9.72 -1.68
N VAL A 290 4.82 -10.65 -2.57
CA VAL A 290 5.43 -10.80 -3.89
C VAL A 290 4.34 -10.80 -4.96
N ASP A 291 4.62 -10.17 -6.09
CA ASP A 291 3.76 -10.26 -7.26
C ASP A 291 4.04 -11.59 -7.97
N ASP A 292 3.00 -12.34 -8.30
CA ASP A 292 3.13 -13.54 -9.14
C ASP A 292 3.33 -13.20 -10.62
N GLU A 293 3.42 -14.22 -11.48
CA GLU A 293 3.65 -14.05 -12.92
C GLU A 293 2.56 -13.20 -13.61
N THR A 294 1.38 -13.06 -13.01
CA THR A 294 0.27 -12.25 -13.51
C THR A 294 0.27 -10.82 -12.94
N GLY A 295 1.18 -10.53 -12.02
CA GLY A 295 1.22 -9.27 -11.27
C GLY A 295 0.20 -9.22 -10.14
N THR A 296 -0.30 -10.37 -9.67
CA THR A 296 -1.20 -10.44 -8.52
C THR A 296 -0.35 -10.50 -7.25
N PRO A 297 -0.52 -9.57 -6.28
CA PRO A 297 0.22 -9.64 -5.03
C PRO A 297 -0.28 -10.82 -4.19
N ARG A 298 0.66 -11.60 -3.66
CA ARG A 298 0.42 -12.76 -2.82
C ARG A 298 1.31 -12.72 -1.58
N PRO A 299 0.83 -13.22 -0.42
CA PRO A 299 1.68 -13.36 0.74
C PRO A 299 2.71 -14.46 0.49
N GLU A 300 3.98 -14.15 0.66
CA GLU A 300 5.06 -15.13 0.64
C GLU A 300 5.52 -15.43 2.06
N ILE A 301 5.46 -16.71 2.43
CA ILE A 301 6.00 -17.25 3.67
C ILE A 301 7.30 -17.97 3.30
N SER A 302 8.41 -17.29 3.55
CA SER A 302 9.74 -17.84 3.41
C SER A 302 10.09 -18.61 4.69
N LEU A 303 10.48 -19.89 4.57
CA LEU A 303 10.85 -20.77 5.66
C LEU A 303 12.35 -21.08 5.59
N GLU A 304 13.06 -20.82 6.68
CA GLU A 304 14.45 -21.24 6.87
C GLU A 304 14.46 -22.57 7.60
N LEU A 305 14.94 -23.61 6.93
CA LEU A 305 14.84 -24.99 7.41
C LEU A 305 16.23 -25.59 7.66
N THR A 306 16.35 -26.38 8.72
CA THR A 306 17.57 -27.13 9.08
C THR A 306 17.79 -28.35 8.18
N ASP A 307 16.72 -28.83 7.54
CA ASP A 307 16.70 -29.98 6.65
C ASP A 307 15.71 -29.74 5.49
N LEU A 308 16.19 -29.92 4.25
CA LEU A 308 15.41 -29.75 3.02
C LEU A 308 15.11 -31.09 2.33
N ASP A 309 15.45 -32.23 2.93
CA ASP A 309 15.20 -33.54 2.33
C ASP A 309 13.70 -33.79 2.12
N GLY A 310 13.34 -34.10 0.86
CA GLY A 310 11.96 -34.33 0.44
C GLY A 310 11.11 -33.06 0.25
N ILE A 311 11.74 -31.88 0.22
CA ILE A 311 11.04 -30.61 -0.03
C ILE A 311 11.09 -30.27 -1.53
N ASP A 312 10.04 -30.66 -2.23
CA ASP A 312 9.77 -30.34 -3.62
C ASP A 312 8.64 -29.30 -3.76
N ASP A 313 8.25 -29.01 -5.00
CA ASP A 313 7.20 -28.03 -5.28
C ASP A 313 5.81 -28.50 -4.84
N GLU A 314 5.56 -29.81 -4.81
CA GLU A 314 4.32 -30.39 -4.30
C GLU A 314 4.21 -30.16 -2.78
N TRP A 315 5.29 -30.37 -2.05
CA TRP A 315 5.36 -30.05 -0.62
C TRP A 315 5.10 -28.57 -0.35
N ARG A 316 5.73 -27.66 -1.11
CA ARG A 316 5.53 -26.21 -0.97
C ARG A 316 4.09 -25.80 -1.27
N ALA A 317 3.49 -26.35 -2.33
CA ALA A 317 2.09 -26.10 -2.66
C ALA A 317 1.14 -26.59 -1.55
N ALA A 318 1.38 -27.79 -1.02
CA ALA A 318 0.59 -28.34 0.08
C ALA A 318 0.71 -27.50 1.36
N ARG A 319 1.90 -26.95 1.66
CA ARG A 319 2.06 -26.00 2.77
C ARG A 319 1.36 -24.68 2.49
N GLY A 320 1.36 -24.19 1.26
CA GLY A 320 0.59 -23.01 0.85
C GLY A 320 -0.90 -23.17 1.20
N GLU A 321 -1.50 -24.31 0.88
CA GLU A 321 -2.90 -24.64 1.27
C GLU A 321 -3.07 -24.73 2.79
N SER A 322 -2.13 -25.37 3.49
CA SER A 322 -2.13 -25.45 4.97
C SER A 322 -2.12 -24.06 5.60
N PHE A 323 -1.24 -23.17 5.13
CA PHE A 323 -1.17 -21.78 5.59
C PHE A 323 -2.44 -21.01 5.29
N LYS A 324 -3.00 -21.12 4.09
CA LYS A 324 -4.27 -20.48 3.75
C LYS A 324 -5.39 -20.89 4.71
N ASN A 325 -5.54 -22.19 4.97
CA ASN A 325 -6.58 -22.70 5.85
C ASN A 325 -6.34 -22.30 7.32
N GLY A 326 -5.10 -22.40 7.79
CA GLY A 326 -4.72 -22.00 9.15
C GLY A 326 -4.93 -20.51 9.40
N LEU A 327 -4.45 -19.65 8.49
CA LEU A 327 -4.64 -18.20 8.56
C LEU A 327 -6.12 -17.83 8.47
N ALA A 328 -6.89 -18.46 7.59
CA ALA A 328 -8.34 -18.24 7.53
C ALA A 328 -9.05 -18.66 8.83
N ALA A 329 -8.57 -19.71 9.52
CA ALA A 329 -9.13 -20.14 10.79
C ALA A 329 -8.85 -19.14 11.93
N LEU A 330 -7.66 -18.54 11.95
CA LEU A 330 -7.19 -17.62 13.00
C LEU A 330 -7.63 -16.17 12.77
N ASN A 331 -7.64 -15.73 11.51
CA ASN A 331 -7.77 -14.33 11.12
C ASN A 331 -9.03 -14.14 10.24
N MET A 332 -10.00 -13.40 10.77
CA MET A 332 -11.28 -13.16 10.10
C MET A 332 -11.13 -12.35 8.80
N ASP A 333 -10.12 -11.49 8.71
CA ASP A 333 -9.89 -10.60 7.56
C ASP A 333 -9.31 -11.39 6.41
N PHE A 334 -8.34 -12.24 6.74
CA PHE A 334 -7.80 -13.21 5.83
C PHE A 334 -8.92 -14.12 5.30
N ARG A 335 -9.79 -14.63 6.18
CA ARG A 335 -10.94 -15.46 5.78
C ARG A 335 -11.90 -14.75 4.84
N SER A 336 -12.25 -13.49 5.13
CA SER A 336 -13.11 -12.68 4.26
C SER A 336 -12.45 -12.47 2.89
N SER A 337 -11.17 -12.12 2.91
CA SER A 337 -10.39 -11.85 1.70
C SER A 337 -10.16 -13.12 0.87
N VAL A 338 -10.13 -14.31 1.46
CA VAL A 338 -10.08 -15.58 0.70
C VAL A 338 -11.35 -15.75 -0.16
N GLY A 339 -12.50 -15.28 0.33
CA GLY A 339 -13.74 -15.25 -0.45
C GLY A 339 -13.74 -14.19 -1.54
N GLU A 340 -13.17 -13.01 -1.28
CA GLU A 340 -13.13 -11.88 -2.23
C GLU A 340 -12.03 -12.07 -3.30
N PHE A 341 -10.86 -12.61 -2.92
CA PHE A 341 -9.65 -12.70 -3.74
C PHE A 341 -8.93 -14.05 -3.57
N PRO A 342 -9.52 -15.17 -4.01
CA PRO A 342 -9.00 -16.51 -3.72
C PRO A 342 -7.58 -16.76 -4.21
N THR A 343 -7.21 -16.20 -5.37
CA THR A 343 -5.85 -16.31 -5.93
C THR A 343 -4.84 -15.47 -5.16
N ALA A 344 -5.17 -14.21 -4.85
CA ALA A 344 -4.29 -13.30 -4.12
C ALA A 344 -4.04 -13.79 -2.67
N MET A 345 -5.06 -14.41 -2.07
CA MET A 345 -4.98 -14.95 -0.71
C MET A 345 -4.41 -16.37 -0.64
N GLN A 346 -3.82 -16.89 -1.72
CA GLN A 346 -3.08 -18.16 -1.69
C GLN A 346 -1.61 -17.90 -1.31
N PRO A 347 -1.12 -18.30 -0.13
CA PRO A 347 0.27 -18.06 0.24
C PRO A 347 1.25 -18.83 -0.67
N LEU A 348 2.34 -18.18 -1.02
CA LEU A 348 3.50 -18.78 -1.67
C LEU A 348 4.49 -19.21 -0.59
N VAL A 349 4.89 -20.49 -0.60
CA VAL A 349 5.86 -21.01 0.36
C VAL A 349 7.21 -21.18 -0.33
N ARG A 350 8.23 -20.48 0.17
CA ARG A 350 9.62 -20.66 -0.26
C ARG A 350 10.43 -21.26 0.88
N THR A 351 11.42 -22.07 0.55
CA THR A 351 12.24 -22.79 1.53
C THR A 351 13.70 -22.54 1.27
N TYR A 352 14.47 -22.25 2.32
CA TYR A 352 15.88 -21.91 2.23
C TYR A 352 16.69 -22.70 3.26
N PRO A 353 17.95 -23.07 2.96
CA PRO A 353 18.90 -23.53 3.96
C PRO A 353 19.26 -22.43 4.97
N LEU A 354 19.92 -22.84 6.06
CA LEU A 354 20.35 -21.93 7.13
C LEU A 354 21.26 -20.80 6.63
N GLY A 355 20.79 -19.57 6.83
CA GLY A 355 21.44 -18.32 6.48
C GLY A 355 21.56 -18.10 4.99
N GLU A 356 20.68 -18.71 4.18
CA GLU A 356 20.59 -18.49 2.75
C GLU A 356 19.36 -17.64 2.37
N GLY A 357 19.34 -17.16 1.13
CA GLY A 357 18.25 -16.32 0.61
C GLY A 357 18.00 -15.08 1.50
N PRO A 358 16.73 -14.79 1.86
CA PRO A 358 16.39 -13.61 2.64
C PRO A 358 16.89 -13.64 4.09
N PHE A 359 17.38 -14.79 4.59
CA PHE A 359 17.88 -14.98 5.95
C PHE A 359 19.36 -14.62 6.14
N GLN A 360 20.09 -14.33 5.05
CA GLN A 360 21.49 -13.89 5.11
C GLN A 360 21.69 -12.64 6.00
N PHE A 361 20.67 -11.79 6.13
CA PHE A 361 20.73 -10.54 6.88
C PHE A 361 20.51 -10.69 8.40
N ASP A 362 20.10 -11.88 8.87
CA ASP A 362 19.79 -12.14 10.28
C ASP A 362 20.85 -12.99 11.01
N ARG A 363 21.89 -13.49 10.32
CA ARG A 363 22.95 -14.36 10.88
C ARG A 363 23.61 -13.85 12.17
N ASN A 364 23.64 -12.53 12.40
CA ASN A 364 24.32 -11.90 13.53
C ASN A 364 23.37 -11.19 14.51
N ARG A 365 22.05 -11.40 14.44
CA ARG A 365 21.06 -10.68 15.26
C ARG A 365 20.36 -11.57 16.28
N ILE A 366 20.29 -11.09 17.52
CA ILE A 366 19.61 -11.79 18.63
C ILE A 366 18.08 -11.77 18.47
N LYS A 367 17.52 -10.75 17.80
CA LYS A 367 16.10 -10.68 17.40
C LYS A 367 15.99 -10.91 15.89
N GLN A 368 15.34 -12.01 15.51
CA GLN A 368 15.06 -12.34 14.11
C GLN A 368 14.07 -11.33 13.51
N ARG A 369 14.30 -10.88 12.28
CA ARG A 369 13.28 -10.13 11.52
C ARG A 369 12.19 -11.11 11.09
N ARG A 370 10.99 -10.58 10.91
CA ARG A 370 9.84 -11.31 10.36
C ARG A 370 9.38 -10.74 9.00
N ILE A 371 10.04 -9.71 8.45
CA ILE A 371 9.83 -9.21 7.08
C ILE A 371 11.02 -9.58 6.18
N GLY A 372 10.75 -10.28 5.07
CA GLY A 372 11.74 -10.59 4.03
C GLY A 372 11.81 -9.54 2.91
N ARG A 373 12.92 -9.52 2.17
CA ARG A 373 12.99 -8.87 0.84
C ARG A 373 12.72 -9.94 -0.21
N ALA A 374 11.95 -9.61 -1.26
CA ALA A 374 11.83 -10.47 -2.43
C ALA A 374 13.24 -10.83 -2.95
N ALA A 375 13.53 -12.13 -3.06
CA ALA A 375 14.80 -12.58 -3.58
C ALA A 375 14.89 -12.20 -5.06
N THR A 376 15.88 -11.37 -5.41
CA THR A 376 16.25 -11.18 -6.82
C THR A 376 16.80 -12.50 -7.36
N ASP A 377 16.09 -13.09 -8.31
CA ASP A 377 16.49 -14.31 -8.99
C ASP A 377 17.87 -14.09 -9.68
N PRO A 378 18.92 -14.86 -9.33
CA PRO A 378 20.23 -14.77 -9.98
C PRO A 378 20.19 -15.11 -11.48
N THR A 379 19.13 -15.74 -11.98
CA THR A 379 19.05 -16.22 -13.37
C THR A 379 18.75 -15.13 -14.41
N GLN A 380 18.42 -13.90 -14.00
CA GLN A 380 18.19 -12.80 -14.94
C GLN A 380 19.46 -12.01 -15.34
N ARG A 381 20.61 -12.27 -14.72
CA ARG A 381 21.91 -11.72 -15.17
C ARG A 381 22.55 -12.64 -16.20
N GLY A 382 21.96 -12.76 -17.38
CA GLY A 382 22.52 -13.67 -18.36
C GLY A 382 21.91 -13.68 -19.75
N ARG A 383 21.24 -12.60 -20.20
CA ARG A 383 20.96 -12.38 -21.63
C ARG A 383 21.04 -10.89 -21.93
N SER A 384 22.27 -10.44 -22.21
CA SER A 384 22.54 -9.20 -22.96
C SER A 384 22.25 -9.41 -24.44
#